data_AF-A0A0H4WYE1-F1
#
_entry.id   AF-A0A0H4WYE1-F1
#
_cell.length_a   1.000
_cell.length_b   1.000
_cell.length_c   1.000
_cell.angle_alpha   90.00
_cell.angle_beta   90.00
_cell.angle_gamma   90.00
#
_symmetry.space_group_name_H-M   'P 1'
#
loop_
_entity.id
_entity.type
_entity.pdbx_description
1 polymer ?
#
loop_
_entity_poly.entity_id
_entity_poly.type
_entity_poly.pdbx_seq_one_letter_code
_entity_poly.pdbx_strand_id
1 'polypeptide(L)'
;MDASLAPDSDTAEIHAHETGGAAPTLHEVFQAPTCGFIPCRVSEAGDVLTLMEDCVTPTTLYIPDGYTLDGAGHAITAMGGPGARFVGPIARNCGPRASYRDLTLVMLEFAEACNTGDDVLTGILYDNASGSISGTQLFNIRHGTGDRACQEGMGIVARGTDSATEPYTVDIQDSVLSGYQKAGIVVTGAVVANVTDNRIIGAGPLGSIVQAGIQLGLGATGTLEGNAIFGNTYTGSGVAAGILVHGGALHGGPLSSGITIRDNTLFNNDIGVYLAQGTAGGSPPQAATRITVVDNLIHYDVVTNGFVYQAAISDLGTGNIIHSNTITGAGYDPETLPGATFSVDVVAGAASTLVFFTPSRRVAVGACSGPLILQAQDADGNLSRPAETGLTLTALGPAAAGIQFFANANCEGPTVTELDIANAQAQGTFSFRAARTGSVSVFAWNEDLAGAQSQVVTAGLADGPHTAPPR
;
A
#
# COMPACT_ATOMS: atom_id res chain seq x y z
N MET A 1 -49.15 -53.94 -23.29
CA MET A 1 -49.71 -55.24 -22.86
C MET A 1 -48.87 -56.28 -23.56
N ASP A 2 -47.98 -57.05 -22.95
CA ASP A 2 -47.68 -57.37 -21.55
C ASP A 2 -46.24 -57.95 -21.59
N ALA A 3 -45.30 -57.37 -20.83
CA ALA A 3 -44.67 -57.95 -19.64
C ALA A 3 -43.75 -59.17 -19.87
N SER A 4 -42.47 -58.96 -19.57
CA SER A 4 -41.36 -59.91 -19.63
C SER A 4 -41.27 -60.82 -18.40
N LEU A 5 -41.07 -62.12 -18.65
CA LEU A 5 -40.35 -63.09 -17.80
C LEU A 5 -38.83 -62.92 -18.12
N ALA A 6 -37.81 -63.14 -17.29
CA ALA A 6 -37.53 -64.23 -16.36
C ALA A 6 -36.22 -63.89 -15.54
N PRO A 7 -35.74 -64.76 -14.60
CA PRO A 7 -34.92 -64.42 -13.42
C PRO A 7 -33.46 -64.96 -13.39
N ASP A 8 -32.83 -64.76 -12.21
CA ASP A 8 -31.73 -65.50 -11.54
C ASP A 8 -30.25 -65.34 -11.99
N SER A 9 -29.36 -64.93 -11.06
CA SER A 9 -28.55 -65.85 -10.23
C SER A 9 -27.34 -65.20 -9.53
N ASP A 10 -27.22 -65.51 -8.23
CA ASP A 10 -26.06 -65.75 -7.35
C ASP A 10 -24.79 -64.87 -7.25
N THR A 11 -24.69 -64.24 -6.07
CA THR A 11 -23.62 -64.26 -5.03
C THR A 11 -22.11 -64.34 -5.38
N ALA A 12 -21.35 -63.36 -4.86
CA ALA A 12 -20.07 -63.58 -4.17
C ALA A 12 -19.68 -62.35 -3.32
N GLU A 13 -19.59 -62.53 -2.00
CA GLU A 13 -18.97 -61.59 -1.05
C GLU A 13 -17.45 -61.51 -1.28
N ILE A 14 -16.91 -60.29 -1.26
CA ILE A 14 -15.50 -60.04 -1.03
C ILE A 14 -15.41 -59.01 0.11
N HIS A 15 -14.99 -59.48 1.29
CA HIS A 15 -14.60 -58.61 2.39
C HIS A 15 -13.31 -57.87 2.03
N ALA A 16 -13.36 -56.54 2.01
CA ALA A 16 -12.18 -55.68 2.03
C ALA A 16 -12.28 -54.71 3.21
N HIS A 17 -11.35 -54.94 4.13
CA HIS A 17 -10.88 -54.15 5.26
C HIS A 17 -11.17 -52.64 5.19
N GLU A 18 -11.91 -52.11 6.18
CA GLU A 18 -11.97 -50.68 6.47
C GLU A 18 -10.59 -50.21 6.98
N THR A 19 -10.00 -49.23 6.29
CA THR A 19 -9.00 -48.33 6.85
C THR A 19 -9.65 -46.96 6.98
N GLY A 20 -9.83 -46.50 8.21
CA GLY A 20 -10.44 -45.21 8.53
C GLY A 20 -9.60 -44.05 7.99
N GLY A 21 -10.10 -43.43 6.92
CA GLY A 21 -9.83 -42.06 6.54
C GLY A 21 -11.18 -41.38 6.37
N ALA A 22 -11.42 -40.27 7.07
CA ALA A 22 -12.66 -39.52 6.93
C ALA A 22 -12.82 -39.09 5.47
N ALA A 23 -13.92 -39.49 4.84
CA ALA A 23 -14.27 -39.04 3.50
C ALA A 23 -14.62 -37.53 3.56
N PRO A 24 -14.20 -36.71 2.58
CA PRO A 24 -14.60 -35.31 2.52
C PRO A 24 -16.13 -35.21 2.45
N THR A 25 -16.71 -34.42 3.34
CA THR A 25 -18.15 -34.17 3.40
C THR A 25 -18.57 -33.33 2.20
N LEU A 26 -19.40 -33.92 1.33
CA LEU A 26 -19.99 -33.26 0.17
C LEU A 26 -21.18 -32.42 0.64
N HIS A 27 -21.07 -31.09 0.58
CA HIS A 27 -22.22 -30.21 0.83
C HIS A 27 -23.02 -30.00 -0.48
N GLU A 28 -24.15 -30.70 -0.62
CA GLU A 28 -25.19 -30.37 -1.61
C GLU A 28 -26.52 -30.10 -0.90
N VAL A 29 -26.81 -28.83 -0.54
CA VAL A 29 -28.18 -28.34 -0.32
C VAL A 29 -28.26 -26.84 -0.70
N PHE A 30 -29.16 -26.53 -1.63
CA PHE A 30 -29.43 -25.19 -2.18
C PHE A 30 -30.33 -24.33 -1.25
N GLN A 31 -29.75 -23.34 -0.54
CA GLN A 31 -30.42 -22.09 -0.10
C GLN A 31 -29.40 -20.95 0.07
N ALA A 32 -29.51 -19.89 -0.75
CA ALA A 32 -28.80 -18.62 -0.53
C ALA A 32 -29.64 -17.67 0.36
N PRO A 33 -29.02 -16.79 1.20
CA PRO A 33 -27.61 -16.70 1.55
C PRO A 33 -27.41 -17.12 3.02
N THR A 34 -27.01 -18.38 3.25
CA THR A 34 -26.56 -18.82 4.58
C THR A 34 -25.03 -18.87 4.59
N CYS A 35 -24.43 -18.58 5.74
CA CYS A 35 -22.99 -18.64 5.88
C CYS A 35 -22.43 -20.04 5.59
N GLY A 36 -21.27 -20.09 4.93
CA GLY A 36 -20.70 -21.33 4.39
C GLY A 36 -21.23 -21.73 3.03
N PHE A 37 -22.10 -20.92 2.41
CA PHE A 37 -22.53 -21.15 1.04
C PHE A 37 -21.40 -20.83 0.06
N ILE A 38 -20.80 -21.87 -0.51
CA ILE A 38 -19.80 -21.79 -1.57
C ILE A 38 -20.36 -22.51 -2.80
N PRO A 39 -20.82 -21.77 -3.83
CA PRO A 39 -21.35 -22.35 -5.08
C PRO A 39 -20.26 -22.92 -5.99
N CYS A 40 -19.22 -23.54 -5.41
CA CYS A 40 -18.09 -24.17 -6.08
C CYS A 40 -17.75 -25.48 -5.37
N ARG A 41 -17.21 -26.45 -6.11
CA ARG A 41 -16.80 -27.72 -5.53
C ARG A 41 -15.51 -27.53 -4.72
N VAL A 42 -15.62 -27.74 -3.41
CA VAL A 42 -14.50 -27.65 -2.46
C VAL A 42 -14.30 -28.95 -1.70
N SER A 43 -13.05 -29.24 -1.36
CA SER A 43 -12.71 -30.19 -0.32
C SER A 43 -12.41 -29.44 0.97
N GLU A 44 -12.85 -29.99 2.10
CA GLU A 44 -12.68 -29.40 3.42
C GLU A 44 -11.69 -30.22 4.23
N ALA A 45 -10.67 -29.55 4.77
CA ALA A 45 -9.69 -30.15 5.68
C ALA A 45 -9.40 -29.17 6.82
N GLY A 46 -10.02 -29.40 7.98
CA GLY A 46 -9.94 -28.46 9.09
C GLY A 46 -10.67 -27.16 8.75
N ASP A 47 -9.97 -26.04 8.83
CA ASP A 47 -10.47 -24.69 8.51
C ASP A 47 -10.12 -24.24 7.08
N VAL A 48 -9.66 -25.16 6.23
CA VAL A 48 -9.30 -24.86 4.83
C VAL A 48 -10.30 -25.48 3.86
N LEU A 49 -10.88 -24.63 3.01
CA LEU A 49 -11.75 -25.00 1.89
C LEU A 49 -10.93 -24.87 0.61
N THR A 50 -10.60 -26.00 -0.01
CA THR A 50 -9.73 -26.06 -1.18
C THR A 50 -10.57 -26.33 -2.42
N LEU A 51 -10.50 -25.45 -3.43
CA LEU A 51 -11.15 -25.68 -4.72
C LEU A 51 -10.64 -26.99 -5.35
N MET A 52 -11.58 -27.77 -5.90
CA MET A 52 -11.25 -29.05 -6.54
C MET A 52 -11.21 -28.95 -8.08
N GLU A 53 -11.78 -27.88 -8.63
CA GLU A 53 -11.89 -27.63 -10.06
C GLU A 53 -12.22 -26.15 -10.31
N ASP A 54 -12.09 -25.73 -11.57
CA ASP A 54 -12.55 -24.41 -12.00
C ASP A 54 -14.06 -24.29 -11.82
N CYS A 55 -14.50 -23.12 -11.39
CA CYS A 55 -15.89 -22.86 -11.00
C CYS A 55 -16.46 -21.65 -11.73
N VAL A 56 -17.73 -21.70 -12.08
CA VAL A 56 -18.51 -20.55 -12.53
C VAL A 56 -19.63 -20.31 -11.52
N THR A 57 -19.76 -19.09 -11.00
CA THR A 57 -20.77 -18.76 -10.01
C THR A 57 -21.61 -17.53 -10.39
N PRO A 58 -22.95 -17.62 -10.24
CA PRO A 58 -23.84 -16.47 -10.34
C PRO A 58 -24.07 -15.74 -9.00
N THR A 59 -23.47 -16.21 -7.92
CA THR A 59 -23.69 -15.71 -6.56
C THR A 59 -22.39 -15.60 -5.77
N THR A 60 -22.39 -14.74 -4.76
CA THR A 60 -21.29 -14.59 -3.80
C THR A 60 -20.95 -15.88 -3.06
N LEU A 61 -19.65 -16.11 -2.85
CA LEU A 61 -19.11 -17.10 -1.91
C LEU A 61 -19.09 -16.51 -0.49
N TYR A 62 -19.73 -17.20 0.45
CA TYR A 62 -19.81 -16.79 1.86
C TYR A 62 -18.87 -17.65 2.72
N ILE A 63 -17.68 -17.12 3.01
CA ILE A 63 -16.63 -17.85 3.74
C ILE A 63 -16.96 -17.89 5.24
N PRO A 64 -17.07 -19.09 5.86
CA PRO A 64 -17.36 -19.21 7.28
C PRO A 64 -16.33 -18.51 8.17
N ASP A 65 -16.72 -18.19 9.41
CA ASP A 65 -15.81 -17.55 10.37
C ASP A 65 -14.57 -18.42 10.63
N GLY A 66 -13.39 -17.82 10.46
CA GLY A 66 -12.10 -18.46 10.70
C GLY A 66 -11.60 -19.35 9.56
N TYR A 67 -12.33 -19.49 8.46
CA TYR A 67 -11.92 -20.36 7.36
C TYR A 67 -11.02 -19.65 6.35
N THR A 68 -10.18 -20.45 5.69
CA THR A 68 -9.40 -20.06 4.51
C THR A 68 -10.00 -20.66 3.25
N LEU A 69 -10.24 -19.86 2.21
CA LEU A 69 -10.50 -20.34 0.86
C LEU A 69 -9.18 -20.43 0.09
N ASP A 70 -8.82 -21.63 -0.33
CA ASP A 70 -7.63 -21.96 -1.12
C ASP A 70 -8.02 -22.25 -2.56
N GLY A 71 -7.45 -21.49 -3.50
CA GLY A 71 -7.72 -21.68 -4.92
C GLY A 71 -7.07 -22.92 -5.53
N ALA A 72 -5.97 -23.43 -4.96
CA ALA A 72 -5.26 -24.62 -5.45
C ALA A 72 -4.96 -24.63 -6.97
N GLY A 73 -4.78 -23.45 -7.57
CA GLY A 73 -4.54 -23.28 -9.01
C GLY A 73 -5.80 -23.27 -9.88
N HIS A 74 -7.00 -23.34 -9.29
CA HIS A 74 -8.27 -23.25 -9.98
C HIS A 74 -8.81 -21.82 -10.04
N ALA A 75 -9.59 -21.54 -11.08
CA ALA A 75 -10.22 -20.25 -11.31
C ALA A 75 -11.69 -20.24 -10.90
N ILE A 76 -12.14 -19.13 -10.31
CA ILE A 76 -13.55 -18.82 -10.10
C ILE A 76 -13.95 -17.70 -11.05
N THR A 77 -14.92 -17.98 -11.92
CA THR A 77 -15.52 -17.01 -12.83
C THR A 77 -16.86 -16.56 -12.27
N ALA A 78 -16.95 -15.30 -11.83
CA ALA A 78 -18.19 -14.67 -11.46
C ALA A 78 -18.90 -14.12 -12.71
N MET A 79 -20.13 -14.56 -12.96
CA MET A 79 -20.95 -14.04 -14.04
C MET A 79 -22.43 -14.14 -13.68
N GLY A 80 -23.23 -13.17 -14.11
CA GLY A 80 -24.67 -13.24 -13.93
C GLY A 80 -25.29 -14.51 -14.54
N GLY A 81 -26.32 -15.04 -13.89
CA GLY A 81 -27.12 -16.14 -14.47
C GLY A 81 -27.81 -15.71 -15.78
N PRO A 82 -28.48 -16.62 -16.51
CA PRO A 82 -29.15 -16.29 -17.77
C PRO A 82 -30.08 -15.07 -17.66
N GLY A 83 -29.74 -13.97 -18.34
CA GLY A 83 -30.51 -12.71 -18.32
C GLY A 83 -30.40 -11.89 -17.03
N ALA A 84 -29.56 -12.30 -16.09
CA ALA A 84 -29.28 -11.62 -14.84
C ALA A 84 -27.83 -11.11 -14.82
N ARG A 85 -27.57 -10.17 -13.90
CA ARG A 85 -26.26 -9.60 -13.63
C ARG A 85 -25.70 -10.16 -12.33
N PHE A 86 -24.38 -10.28 -12.22
CA PHE A 86 -23.70 -10.49 -10.96
C PHE A 86 -23.70 -9.20 -10.11
N VAL A 87 -24.09 -9.32 -8.85
CA VAL A 87 -24.14 -8.21 -7.90
C VAL A 87 -23.38 -8.57 -6.63
N GLY A 88 -22.80 -7.56 -6.00
CA GLY A 88 -22.05 -7.69 -4.76
C GLY A 88 -20.63 -8.26 -4.95
N PRO A 89 -20.02 -8.77 -3.87
CA PRO A 89 -18.68 -9.34 -3.91
C PRO A 89 -18.66 -10.74 -4.52
N ILE A 90 -17.57 -11.12 -5.18
CA ILE A 90 -17.33 -12.52 -5.58
C ILE A 90 -17.18 -13.38 -4.32
N ALA A 91 -16.37 -12.93 -3.36
CA ALA A 91 -16.21 -13.60 -2.07
C ALA A 91 -16.28 -12.62 -0.90
N ARG A 92 -16.90 -13.05 0.20
CA ARG A 92 -16.95 -12.28 1.45
C ARG A 92 -16.89 -13.16 2.69
N ASN A 93 -16.41 -12.57 3.78
CA ASN A 93 -16.48 -13.17 5.11
C ASN A 93 -17.92 -13.19 5.64
N CYS A 94 -18.21 -14.20 6.46
CA CYS A 94 -19.41 -14.27 7.29
C CYS A 94 -19.19 -13.81 8.73
N GLY A 95 -18.04 -14.13 9.29
CA GLY A 95 -17.65 -13.76 10.65
C GLY A 95 -16.48 -12.78 10.68
N PRO A 96 -15.99 -12.45 11.88
CA PRO A 96 -14.89 -11.50 12.06
C PRO A 96 -13.54 -11.99 11.51
N ARG A 97 -13.42 -13.24 11.04
CA ARG A 97 -12.20 -13.76 10.41
C ARG A 97 -12.50 -14.52 9.13
N ALA A 98 -11.69 -14.32 8.10
CA ALA A 98 -11.60 -15.17 6.91
C ALA A 98 -10.24 -14.95 6.23
N SER A 99 -9.77 -15.91 5.45
CA SER A 99 -8.55 -15.75 4.65
C SER A 99 -8.73 -16.31 3.23
N TYR A 100 -7.93 -15.83 2.31
CA TYR A 100 -7.95 -16.21 0.90
C TYR A 100 -6.52 -16.43 0.43
N ARG A 101 -6.25 -17.55 -0.24
CA ARG A 101 -4.92 -17.79 -0.82
C ARG A 101 -5.00 -18.47 -2.17
N ASP A 102 -4.03 -18.17 -3.02
CA ASP A 102 -3.81 -18.84 -4.31
C ASP A 102 -5.05 -18.87 -5.21
N LEU A 103 -5.94 -17.87 -5.07
CA LEU A 103 -7.16 -17.76 -5.85
C LEU A 103 -6.91 -17.09 -7.19
N THR A 104 -7.64 -17.51 -8.20
CA THR A 104 -7.82 -16.74 -9.44
C THR A 104 -9.30 -16.37 -9.57
N LEU A 105 -9.62 -15.09 -9.36
CA LEU A 105 -10.98 -14.56 -9.47
C LEU A 105 -11.11 -13.73 -10.75
N VAL A 106 -12.05 -14.11 -11.60
CA VAL A 106 -12.33 -13.42 -12.86
C VAL A 106 -13.79 -13.04 -12.89
N MET A 107 -14.10 -11.82 -13.33
CA MET A 107 -15.48 -11.46 -13.62
C MET A 107 -15.73 -11.38 -15.13
N LEU A 108 -16.86 -11.92 -15.56
CA LEU A 108 -17.38 -11.82 -16.92
C LEU A 108 -18.80 -11.23 -16.88
N GLU A 109 -18.90 -9.92 -17.07
CA GLU A 109 -20.16 -9.19 -17.03
C GLU A 109 -20.24 -8.20 -18.19
N PHE A 110 -21.36 -8.21 -18.91
CA PHE A 110 -21.59 -7.34 -20.07
C PHE A 110 -22.68 -6.28 -19.82
N ALA A 111 -23.35 -6.32 -18.66
CA ALA A 111 -24.43 -5.40 -18.31
C ALA A 111 -23.89 -4.10 -17.69
N GLU A 112 -24.36 -2.95 -18.19
CA GLU A 112 -23.85 -1.62 -17.79
C GLU A 112 -24.82 -0.84 -16.88
N ALA A 113 -24.93 -1.19 -15.61
CA ALA A 113 -25.68 -0.35 -14.65
C ALA A 113 -24.95 -0.25 -13.30
N CYS A 114 -25.08 0.88 -12.62
CA CYS A 114 -24.41 1.04 -11.33
C CYS A 114 -25.17 0.26 -10.23
N ASN A 115 -24.44 -0.36 -9.29
CA ASN A 115 -24.99 -0.88 -8.03
C ASN A 115 -24.65 0.03 -6.83
N THR A 116 -25.32 -0.19 -5.71
CA THR A 116 -25.09 0.51 -4.43
C THR A 116 -25.25 -0.46 -3.26
N GLY A 117 -24.81 -0.05 -2.06
CA GLY A 117 -24.95 -0.87 -0.85
C GLY A 117 -24.18 -2.18 -0.94
N ASP A 118 -24.82 -3.28 -0.54
CA ASP A 118 -24.19 -4.62 -0.57
C ASP A 118 -24.07 -5.21 -1.99
N ASP A 119 -24.74 -4.61 -2.97
CA ASP A 119 -24.68 -5.02 -4.38
C ASP A 119 -23.48 -4.40 -5.12
N VAL A 120 -22.69 -3.54 -4.47
CA VAL A 120 -21.49 -2.92 -5.05
C VAL A 120 -20.53 -3.99 -5.52
N LEU A 121 -20.21 -3.95 -6.81
CA LEU A 121 -19.33 -4.93 -7.41
C LEU A 121 -17.92 -4.88 -6.79
N THR A 122 -17.52 -6.01 -6.22
CA THR A 122 -16.23 -6.19 -5.56
C THR A 122 -15.66 -7.57 -5.87
N GLY A 123 -14.34 -7.72 -5.94
CA GLY A 123 -13.71 -9.04 -5.99
C GLY A 123 -13.84 -9.73 -4.62
N ILE A 124 -13.08 -9.25 -3.63
CA ILE A 124 -13.11 -9.76 -2.26
C ILE A 124 -13.53 -8.63 -1.30
N LEU A 125 -14.53 -8.90 -0.46
CA LEU A 125 -14.98 -7.99 0.59
C LEU A 125 -14.66 -8.56 1.98
N TYR A 126 -13.87 -7.81 2.75
CA TYR A 126 -13.82 -7.89 4.21
C TYR A 126 -14.78 -6.86 4.81
N ASP A 127 -15.85 -7.36 5.41
CA ASP A 127 -16.86 -6.57 6.08
C ASP A 127 -16.75 -6.80 7.60
N ASN A 128 -16.14 -5.84 8.29
CA ASN A 128 -15.83 -5.90 9.73
C ASN A 128 -15.11 -7.19 10.12
N ALA A 129 -14.01 -7.49 9.41
CA ALA A 129 -13.24 -8.71 9.63
C ALA A 129 -11.74 -8.52 9.43
N SER A 130 -10.98 -9.35 10.15
CA SER A 130 -9.55 -9.52 9.97
C SER A 130 -9.26 -10.73 9.07
N GLY A 131 -8.09 -10.75 8.45
CA GLY A 131 -7.78 -11.82 7.51
C GLY A 131 -6.51 -11.59 6.70
N SER A 132 -6.24 -12.53 5.79
CA SER A 132 -5.13 -12.43 4.86
C SER A 132 -5.56 -12.75 3.43
N ILE A 133 -4.98 -12.05 2.46
CA ILE A 133 -5.02 -12.40 1.04
C ILE A 133 -3.58 -12.61 0.58
N SER A 134 -3.25 -13.79 0.08
CA SER A 134 -1.91 -14.10 -0.44
C SER A 134 -1.95 -14.82 -1.79
N GLY A 135 -0.97 -14.56 -2.66
CA GLY A 135 -0.82 -15.29 -3.93
C GLY A 135 -2.04 -15.21 -4.87
N THR A 136 -2.89 -14.21 -4.69
CA THR A 136 -4.23 -14.17 -5.28
C THR A 136 -4.26 -13.24 -6.49
N GLN A 137 -5.02 -13.62 -7.51
CA GLN A 137 -5.15 -12.89 -8.77
C GLN A 137 -6.60 -12.47 -8.99
N LEU A 138 -6.84 -11.16 -9.18
CA LEU A 138 -8.15 -10.61 -9.51
C LEU A 138 -8.11 -9.94 -10.87
N PHE A 139 -9.01 -10.37 -11.75
CA PHE A 139 -9.09 -9.89 -13.12
C PHE A 139 -10.47 -9.38 -13.48
N ASN A 140 -10.49 -8.23 -14.16
CA ASN A 140 -11.68 -7.71 -14.85
C ASN A 140 -12.88 -7.43 -13.93
N ILE A 141 -12.62 -6.95 -12.71
CA ILE A 141 -13.68 -6.56 -11.76
C ILE A 141 -14.30 -5.23 -12.22
N ARG A 142 -15.18 -5.32 -13.24
CA ARG A 142 -15.81 -4.18 -13.91
C ARG A 142 -17.11 -4.59 -14.61
N HIS A 143 -17.97 -3.60 -14.88
CA HIS A 143 -19.17 -3.77 -15.70
C HIS A 143 -18.88 -3.50 -17.17
N GLY A 144 -19.15 -4.45 -18.07
CA GLY A 144 -19.06 -4.23 -19.52
C GLY A 144 -17.71 -3.65 -19.96
N THR A 145 -17.74 -2.52 -20.68
CA THR A 145 -16.51 -1.81 -21.09
C THR A 145 -15.87 -0.97 -19.96
N GLY A 146 -16.56 -0.80 -18.82
CA GLY A 146 -16.09 0.00 -17.69
C GLY A 146 -16.37 1.51 -17.81
N ASP A 147 -17.17 1.94 -18.80
CA ASP A 147 -17.23 3.35 -19.26
C ASP A 147 -18.28 4.25 -18.57
N ARG A 148 -18.76 3.88 -17.38
CA ARG A 148 -19.62 4.75 -16.58
C ARG A 148 -18.95 5.02 -15.24
N ALA A 149 -18.97 6.27 -14.79
CA ALA A 149 -18.38 6.77 -13.55
C ALA A 149 -19.00 6.17 -12.25
N CYS A 150 -19.53 4.94 -12.30
CA CYS A 150 -19.99 4.17 -11.15
C CYS A 150 -18.84 3.99 -10.15
N GLN A 151 -19.14 4.14 -8.86
CA GLN A 151 -18.17 3.97 -7.77
C GLN A 151 -18.10 2.49 -7.32
N GLU A 152 -17.88 1.58 -8.25
CA GLU A 152 -17.79 0.13 -8.02
C GLU A 152 -16.79 -0.51 -8.97
N GLY A 153 -16.67 -1.84 -8.92
CA GLY A 153 -15.64 -2.57 -9.64
C GLY A 153 -14.30 -2.39 -8.93
N MET A 154 -14.32 -2.72 -7.64
CA MET A 154 -13.15 -2.66 -6.76
C MET A 154 -12.57 -4.05 -6.61
N GLY A 155 -11.25 -4.20 -6.68
CA GLY A 155 -10.63 -5.52 -6.51
C GLY A 155 -10.85 -6.07 -5.12
N ILE A 156 -10.21 -5.46 -4.12
CA ILE A 156 -10.32 -5.82 -2.71
C ILE A 156 -10.88 -4.65 -1.93
N VAL A 157 -11.86 -4.90 -1.07
CA VAL A 157 -12.40 -3.91 -0.14
C VAL A 157 -12.28 -4.44 1.28
N ALA A 158 -11.66 -3.69 2.18
CA ALA A 158 -11.68 -3.94 3.61
C ALA A 158 -12.31 -2.74 4.33
N ARG A 159 -13.43 -2.99 5.04
CA ARG A 159 -14.16 -1.95 5.75
C ARG A 159 -14.39 -2.32 7.21
N GLY A 160 -14.06 -1.40 8.11
CA GLY A 160 -14.33 -1.47 9.54
C GLY A 160 -15.27 -0.33 9.94
N THR A 161 -16.56 -0.53 9.75
CA THR A 161 -17.59 0.51 9.91
C THR A 161 -18.47 0.33 11.14
N ASP A 162 -18.28 -0.76 11.88
CA ASP A 162 -18.96 -0.99 13.15
C ASP A 162 -18.29 -0.23 14.32
N SER A 163 -18.81 -0.44 15.53
CA SER A 163 -18.29 0.17 16.74
C SER A 163 -17.32 -0.77 17.48
N ALA A 164 -16.55 -1.59 16.76
CA ALA A 164 -15.55 -2.47 17.37
C ALA A 164 -14.54 -1.65 18.20
N THR A 165 -14.11 -2.22 19.32
CA THR A 165 -13.17 -1.55 20.24
C THR A 165 -11.74 -1.56 19.72
N GLU A 166 -11.40 -2.57 18.92
CA GLU A 166 -10.09 -2.75 18.30
C GLU A 166 -10.23 -2.75 16.78
N PRO A 167 -9.26 -2.20 16.04
CA PRO A 167 -9.30 -2.21 14.58
C PRO A 167 -9.14 -3.63 14.02
N TYR A 168 -9.77 -3.88 12.88
CA TYR A 168 -9.56 -5.10 12.10
C TYR A 168 -8.18 -5.06 11.42
N THR A 169 -7.51 -6.20 11.31
CA THR A 169 -6.21 -6.29 10.62
C THR A 169 -6.34 -7.12 9.34
N VAL A 170 -5.93 -6.54 8.21
CA VAL A 170 -5.97 -7.23 6.91
C VAL A 170 -4.59 -7.18 6.26
N ASP A 171 -4.01 -8.36 6.03
CA ASP A 171 -2.76 -8.52 5.29
C ASP A 171 -3.08 -8.85 3.83
N ILE A 172 -2.50 -8.10 2.88
CA ILE A 172 -2.68 -8.30 1.43
C ILE A 172 -1.30 -8.38 0.81
N GLN A 173 -0.90 -9.56 0.35
CA GLN A 173 0.45 -9.79 -0.14
C GLN A 173 0.52 -10.61 -1.41
N ASP A 174 1.61 -10.43 -2.16
CA ASP A 174 1.99 -11.28 -3.30
C ASP A 174 0.85 -11.46 -4.33
N SER A 175 -0.02 -10.46 -4.47
CA SER A 175 -1.24 -10.56 -5.26
C SER A 175 -1.20 -9.67 -6.50
N VAL A 176 -1.94 -10.08 -7.54
CA VAL A 176 -2.02 -9.34 -8.81
C VAL A 176 -3.46 -8.88 -9.05
N LEU A 177 -3.65 -7.57 -9.16
CA LEU A 177 -4.95 -6.97 -9.42
C LEU A 177 -4.88 -6.18 -10.74
N SER A 178 -5.73 -6.52 -11.69
CA SER A 178 -5.79 -5.78 -12.96
C SER A 178 -7.18 -5.76 -13.57
N GLY A 179 -7.47 -4.70 -14.33
CA GLY A 179 -8.78 -4.53 -14.96
C GLY A 179 -9.91 -4.24 -13.97
N TYR A 180 -9.59 -3.76 -12.76
CA TYR A 180 -10.59 -3.15 -11.87
C TYR A 180 -11.13 -1.87 -12.52
N GLN A 181 -12.39 -1.54 -12.22
CA GLN A 181 -13.04 -0.35 -12.77
C GLN A 181 -12.65 0.91 -12.00
N LYS A 182 -12.77 0.88 -10.67
CA LYS A 182 -12.62 2.08 -9.82
C LYS A 182 -11.35 2.07 -8.98
N ALA A 183 -11.11 0.98 -8.26
CA ALA A 183 -9.93 0.87 -7.40
C ALA A 183 -9.40 -0.56 -7.32
N GLY A 184 -8.08 -0.70 -7.20
CA GLY A 184 -7.47 -1.99 -6.93
C GLY A 184 -7.81 -2.46 -5.53
N ILE A 185 -7.34 -1.71 -4.53
CA ILE A 185 -7.56 -1.98 -3.10
C ILE A 185 -8.20 -0.77 -2.45
N VAL A 186 -9.25 -0.99 -1.64
CA VAL A 186 -9.88 0.05 -0.81
C VAL A 186 -9.90 -0.41 0.63
N VAL A 187 -9.40 0.44 1.53
CA VAL A 187 -9.40 0.22 2.97
C VAL A 187 -10.02 1.44 3.64
N THR A 188 -11.05 1.22 4.45
CA THR A 188 -11.80 2.30 5.09
C THR A 188 -12.26 1.97 6.51
N GLY A 189 -12.31 2.99 7.37
CA GLY A 189 -12.76 2.83 8.75
C GLY A 189 -11.68 2.23 9.66
N ALA A 190 -12.12 1.55 10.73
CA ALA A 190 -11.25 0.96 11.75
C ALA A 190 -10.52 -0.30 11.24
N VAL A 191 -9.61 -0.12 10.29
CA VAL A 191 -8.80 -1.17 9.68
C VAL A 191 -7.33 -0.78 9.69
N VAL A 192 -6.48 -1.73 10.08
CA VAL A 192 -5.03 -1.70 9.89
C VAL A 192 -4.71 -2.61 8.72
N ALA A 193 -4.21 -2.05 7.62
CA ALA A 193 -3.88 -2.81 6.41
C ALA A 193 -2.38 -2.91 6.18
N ASN A 194 -1.87 -4.13 6.02
CA ASN A 194 -0.50 -4.36 5.58
C ASN A 194 -0.55 -4.84 4.13
N VAL A 195 -0.14 -3.98 3.20
CA VAL A 195 -0.21 -4.24 1.76
C VAL A 195 1.21 -4.34 1.23
N THR A 196 1.67 -5.55 0.94
CA THR A 196 3.07 -5.81 0.62
C THR A 196 3.27 -6.56 -0.70
N ASP A 197 4.23 -6.14 -1.51
CA ASP A 197 4.68 -6.91 -2.69
C ASP A 197 3.56 -7.25 -3.70
N ASN A 198 2.53 -6.40 -3.81
CA ASN A 198 1.43 -6.58 -4.75
C ASN A 198 1.71 -5.88 -6.09
N ARG A 199 1.14 -6.41 -7.17
CA ARG A 199 1.12 -5.77 -8.49
C ARG A 199 -0.29 -5.28 -8.82
N ILE A 200 -0.47 -3.96 -8.88
CA ILE A 200 -1.79 -3.32 -9.09
C ILE A 200 -1.74 -2.51 -10.38
N ILE A 201 -2.57 -2.90 -11.35
CA ILE A 201 -2.48 -2.41 -12.73
C ILE A 201 -3.82 -1.77 -13.13
N GLY A 202 -3.83 -0.45 -13.19
CA GLY A 202 -4.90 0.36 -13.76
C GLY A 202 -4.99 0.23 -15.27
N ALA A 203 -6.01 0.82 -15.86
CA ALA A 203 -6.31 0.71 -17.28
C ALA A 203 -5.42 1.62 -18.17
N GLY A 204 -4.63 2.50 -17.57
CA GLY A 204 -3.95 3.60 -18.26
C GLY A 204 -4.87 4.82 -18.43
N PRO A 205 -4.58 5.72 -19.37
CA PRO A 205 -5.37 6.94 -19.59
C PRO A 205 -6.83 6.63 -19.93
N LEU A 206 -7.74 6.96 -19.01
CA LEU A 206 -9.20 6.85 -19.19
C LEU A 206 -9.88 8.21 -19.09
N GLY A 207 -10.92 8.43 -19.89
CA GLY A 207 -11.78 9.62 -19.79
C GLY A 207 -13.09 9.38 -19.05
N SER A 208 -13.44 8.11 -18.79
CA SER A 208 -14.75 7.69 -18.28
C SER A 208 -14.82 7.55 -16.77
N ILE A 209 -13.70 7.23 -16.11
CA ILE A 209 -13.64 7.05 -14.65
C ILE A 209 -12.26 7.38 -14.08
N VAL A 210 -12.25 8.03 -12.92
CA VAL A 210 -11.04 8.29 -12.14
C VAL A 210 -10.68 7.05 -11.33
N GLN A 211 -9.50 6.47 -11.56
CA GLN A 211 -9.01 5.27 -10.88
C GLN A 211 -8.10 5.59 -9.69
N ALA A 212 -8.07 4.67 -8.72
CA ALA A 212 -7.05 4.61 -7.68
C ALA A 212 -6.41 3.22 -7.65
N GLY A 213 -5.08 3.12 -7.54
CA GLY A 213 -4.44 1.82 -7.30
C GLY A 213 -4.81 1.29 -5.92
N ILE A 214 -4.39 2.02 -4.90
CA ILE A 214 -4.73 1.77 -3.49
C ILE A 214 -5.39 3.01 -2.90
N GLN A 215 -6.50 2.84 -2.20
CA GLN A 215 -7.18 3.89 -1.45
C GLN A 215 -7.27 3.50 0.04
N LEU A 216 -6.63 4.28 0.91
CA LEU A 216 -6.78 4.18 2.37
C LEU A 216 -7.50 5.44 2.86
N GLY A 217 -8.48 5.30 3.74
CA GLY A 217 -9.14 6.50 4.23
C GLY A 217 -10.04 6.33 5.42
N LEU A 218 -10.54 7.48 5.89
CA LEU A 218 -11.58 7.57 6.90
C LEU A 218 -11.25 6.76 8.16
N GLY A 219 -10.02 6.89 8.66
CA GLY A 219 -9.56 6.24 9.89
C GLY A 219 -8.70 5.00 9.67
N ALA A 220 -8.58 4.52 8.42
CA ALA A 220 -7.70 3.41 8.10
C ALA A 220 -6.23 3.76 8.37
N THR A 221 -5.45 2.77 8.78
CA THR A 221 -4.01 2.89 9.05
C THR A 221 -3.25 1.70 8.46
N GLY A 222 -1.93 1.68 8.58
CA GLY A 222 -1.11 0.50 8.23
C GLY A 222 0.10 0.82 7.36
N THR A 223 0.52 -0.17 6.57
CA THR A 223 1.77 -0.14 5.80
C THR A 223 1.54 -0.52 4.34
N LEU A 224 2.15 0.23 3.42
CA LEU A 224 2.17 -0.04 1.97
C LEU A 224 3.64 -0.17 1.56
N GLU A 225 4.12 -1.38 1.34
CA GLU A 225 5.53 -1.67 1.13
C GLU A 225 5.80 -2.54 -0.11
N GLY A 226 6.81 -2.21 -0.91
CA GLY A 226 7.25 -3.08 -2.02
C GLY A 226 6.24 -3.25 -3.16
N ASN A 227 5.13 -2.51 -3.17
CA ASN A 227 4.09 -2.67 -4.18
C ASN A 227 4.49 -2.02 -5.51
N ALA A 228 4.02 -2.62 -6.59
CA ALA A 228 4.22 -2.13 -7.94
C ALA A 228 2.87 -1.69 -8.52
N ILE A 229 2.65 -0.37 -8.62
CA ILE A 229 1.34 0.25 -8.89
C ILE A 229 1.43 1.12 -10.15
N PHE A 230 0.61 0.78 -11.15
CA PHE A 230 0.74 1.31 -12.51
C PHE A 230 -0.57 1.84 -13.09
N GLY A 231 -0.47 2.88 -13.92
CA GLY A 231 -1.48 3.17 -14.94
C GLY A 231 -2.80 3.71 -14.40
N ASN A 232 -2.80 4.44 -13.29
CA ASN A 232 -3.98 5.16 -12.80
C ASN A 232 -3.94 6.59 -13.34
N THR A 233 -4.54 6.79 -14.51
CA THR A 233 -4.45 8.04 -15.27
C THR A 233 -5.82 8.47 -15.76
N TYR A 234 -6.17 9.74 -15.60
CA TYR A 234 -7.46 10.28 -15.99
C TYR A 234 -7.33 11.47 -16.94
N THR A 235 -7.90 11.35 -18.13
CA THR A 235 -7.86 12.39 -19.18
C THR A 235 -9.00 13.41 -19.07
N GLY A 236 -9.93 13.22 -18.11
CA GLY A 236 -11.02 14.15 -17.85
C GLY A 236 -10.67 15.30 -16.89
N SER A 237 -11.68 15.88 -16.25
CA SER A 237 -11.56 17.06 -15.37
C SER A 237 -11.20 16.73 -13.90
N GLY A 238 -10.27 15.81 -13.67
CA GLY A 238 -9.83 15.39 -12.34
C GLY A 238 -8.48 14.68 -12.40
N VAL A 239 -8.11 13.98 -11.33
CA VAL A 239 -6.81 13.30 -11.21
C VAL A 239 -6.98 11.91 -10.62
N ALA A 240 -6.35 10.92 -11.22
CA ALA A 240 -6.22 9.58 -10.69
C ALA A 240 -4.98 9.45 -9.79
N ALA A 241 -4.95 8.41 -8.95
CA ALA A 241 -3.85 8.22 -8.00
C ALA A 241 -3.30 6.80 -8.04
N GLY A 242 -1.99 6.65 -7.89
CA GLY A 242 -1.38 5.37 -7.56
C GLY A 242 -1.81 4.95 -6.16
N ILE A 243 -1.50 5.79 -5.17
CA ILE A 243 -1.95 5.66 -3.78
C ILE A 243 -2.71 6.91 -3.36
N LEU A 244 -3.92 6.77 -2.87
CA LEU A 244 -4.73 7.82 -2.27
C LEU A 244 -4.91 7.55 -0.77
N VAL A 245 -4.49 8.50 0.06
CA VAL A 245 -4.86 8.53 1.48
C VAL A 245 -5.79 9.71 1.73
N HIS A 246 -7.02 9.47 2.19
CA HIS A 246 -7.99 10.56 2.37
C HIS A 246 -8.71 10.55 3.71
N GLY A 247 -9.04 11.72 4.24
CA GLY A 247 -9.67 11.82 5.56
C GLY A 247 -9.94 13.24 6.04
N GLY A 248 -10.45 13.32 7.28
CA GLY A 248 -10.80 14.59 7.90
C GLY A 248 -12.14 15.15 7.43
N ALA A 249 -12.48 16.34 7.94
CA ALA A 249 -13.75 17.01 7.66
C ALA A 249 -13.96 17.28 6.16
N LEU A 250 -12.89 17.44 5.39
CA LEU A 250 -12.93 17.54 3.92
C LEU A 250 -13.62 16.34 3.26
N HIS A 251 -13.43 15.15 3.83
CA HIS A 251 -13.96 13.89 3.31
C HIS A 251 -15.08 13.30 4.18
N GLY A 252 -15.58 14.06 5.17
CA GLY A 252 -16.70 13.66 6.02
C GLY A 252 -16.41 12.51 7.00
N GLY A 253 -15.14 12.27 7.35
CA GLY A 253 -14.76 11.21 8.27
C GLY A 253 -13.49 11.51 9.08
N PRO A 254 -13.02 10.54 9.88
CA PRO A 254 -11.81 10.75 10.67
C PRO A 254 -10.56 10.84 9.79
N LEU A 255 -9.49 11.37 10.38
CA LEU A 255 -8.17 11.37 9.75
C LEU A 255 -7.58 9.95 9.81
N SER A 256 -6.86 9.59 8.76
CA SER A 256 -5.97 8.44 8.71
C SER A 256 -4.58 8.89 9.15
N SER A 257 -3.92 8.13 10.03
CA SER A 257 -2.64 8.56 10.62
C SER A 257 -1.64 7.43 10.77
N GLY A 258 -0.35 7.77 10.83
CA GLY A 258 0.73 6.80 11.04
C GLY A 258 0.91 5.79 9.91
N ILE A 259 0.40 6.07 8.71
CA ILE A 259 0.58 5.19 7.54
C ILE A 259 2.03 5.29 7.07
N THR A 260 2.64 4.14 6.74
CA THR A 260 3.97 4.09 6.10
C THR A 260 3.83 3.64 4.66
N ILE A 261 4.34 4.44 3.72
CA ILE A 261 4.37 4.18 2.29
C ILE A 261 5.83 4.15 1.87
N ARG A 262 6.40 2.95 1.70
CA ARG A 262 7.83 2.82 1.42
C ARG A 262 8.19 1.78 0.38
N ASP A 263 9.31 1.98 -0.28
CA ASP A 263 9.88 1.01 -1.23
C ASP A 263 8.92 0.61 -2.37
N ASN A 264 7.90 1.42 -2.67
CA ASN A 264 6.95 1.13 -3.74
C ASN A 264 7.47 1.64 -5.10
N THR A 265 7.06 0.96 -6.17
CA THR A 265 7.27 1.36 -7.56
C THR A 265 5.95 1.91 -8.13
N LEU A 266 5.87 3.22 -8.34
CA LEU A 266 4.66 3.95 -8.73
C LEU A 266 4.84 4.61 -10.10
N PHE A 267 4.28 3.99 -11.15
CA PHE A 267 4.55 4.40 -12.53
C PHE A 267 3.27 4.77 -13.26
N ASN A 268 3.34 5.81 -14.09
CA ASN A 268 2.23 6.21 -14.95
C ASN A 268 0.92 6.48 -14.18
N ASN A 269 1.01 7.25 -13.09
CA ASN A 269 -0.16 7.69 -12.33
C ASN A 269 -0.26 9.22 -12.40
N ASP A 270 -1.44 9.84 -12.48
CA ASP A 270 -1.51 11.32 -12.49
C ASP A 270 -0.92 11.88 -11.18
N ILE A 271 -1.29 11.27 -10.06
CA ILE A 271 -0.61 11.47 -8.79
C ILE A 271 0.00 10.15 -8.32
N GLY A 272 1.31 10.13 -8.04
CA GLY A 272 1.96 8.94 -7.50
C GLY A 272 1.41 8.59 -6.12
N VAL A 273 1.63 9.49 -5.15
CA VAL A 273 1.08 9.42 -3.79
C VAL A 273 0.27 10.69 -3.51
N TYR A 274 -1.01 10.53 -3.20
CA TYR A 274 -1.92 11.62 -2.90
C TYR A 274 -2.39 11.55 -1.45
N LEU A 275 -1.90 12.45 -0.60
CA LEU A 275 -2.37 12.62 0.76
C LEU A 275 -3.40 13.76 0.77
N ALA A 276 -4.68 13.41 0.88
CA ALA A 276 -5.82 14.31 0.80
C ALA A 276 -6.56 14.34 2.15
N GLN A 277 -5.94 14.96 3.16
CA GLN A 277 -6.47 15.01 4.52
C GLN A 277 -6.62 16.45 4.98
N GLY A 278 -7.86 16.93 5.10
CA GLY A 278 -8.11 18.36 5.27
C GLY A 278 -9.26 18.69 6.19
N THR A 279 -9.26 19.95 6.61
CA THR A 279 -10.45 20.61 7.17
C THR A 279 -11.52 20.80 6.09
N ALA A 280 -12.75 21.11 6.48
CA ALA A 280 -13.83 21.41 5.52
C ALA A 280 -13.51 22.59 4.59
N GLY A 281 -12.60 23.49 5.01
CA GLY A 281 -12.11 24.62 4.20
C GLY A 281 -10.95 24.28 3.26
N GLY A 282 -10.48 23.03 3.22
CA GLY A 282 -9.37 22.61 2.36
C GLY A 282 -7.98 22.97 2.90
N SER A 283 -7.86 23.39 4.16
CA SER A 283 -6.57 23.61 4.82
C SER A 283 -6.08 22.34 5.54
N PRO A 284 -4.76 22.19 5.76
CA PRO A 284 -4.21 21.13 6.60
C PRO A 284 -4.92 21.04 7.96
N PRO A 285 -5.14 19.83 8.50
CA PRO A 285 -5.79 19.62 9.78
C PRO A 285 -4.85 20.03 10.93
N GLN A 286 -5.38 20.53 12.05
CA GLN A 286 -4.54 20.83 13.22
C GLN A 286 -3.89 19.57 13.82
N ALA A 287 -4.55 18.42 13.73
CA ALA A 287 -4.02 17.15 14.21
C ALA A 287 -3.00 16.57 13.22
N ALA A 288 -1.80 16.29 13.70
CA ALA A 288 -0.75 15.69 12.89
C ALA A 288 -1.12 14.26 12.44
N THR A 289 -1.13 14.03 11.13
CA THR A 289 -1.41 12.76 10.46
C THR A 289 -0.20 11.84 10.47
N ARG A 290 1.03 12.39 10.47
CA ARG A 290 2.29 11.60 10.60
C ARG A 290 2.40 10.43 9.62
N ILE A 291 1.97 10.64 8.37
CA ILE A 291 2.16 9.68 7.29
C ILE A 291 3.59 9.79 6.79
N THR A 292 4.24 8.65 6.55
CA THR A 292 5.62 8.58 6.08
C THR A 292 5.62 8.08 4.62
N VAL A 293 6.22 8.84 3.71
CA VAL A 293 6.38 8.52 2.29
C VAL A 293 7.87 8.54 1.96
N VAL A 294 8.49 7.36 1.91
CA VAL A 294 9.96 7.26 1.84
C VAL A 294 10.44 6.19 0.88
N ASP A 295 11.59 6.40 0.27
CA ASP A 295 12.29 5.38 -0.54
C ASP A 295 11.45 4.79 -1.70
N ASN A 296 10.41 5.50 -2.16
CA ASN A 296 9.61 5.07 -3.30
C ASN A 296 10.27 5.48 -4.62
N LEU A 297 10.09 4.67 -5.66
CA LEU A 297 10.42 4.99 -7.04
C LEU A 297 9.16 5.46 -7.77
N ILE A 298 9.09 6.74 -8.10
CA ILE A 298 7.91 7.38 -8.68
C ILE A 298 8.29 7.97 -10.05
N HIS A 299 7.61 7.53 -11.10
CA HIS A 299 8.00 7.88 -12.47
C HIS A 299 6.82 8.05 -13.42
N TYR A 300 6.84 9.13 -14.21
CA TYR A 300 5.94 9.25 -15.34
C TYR A 300 6.51 10.15 -16.45
N ASP A 301 6.67 9.60 -17.66
CA ASP A 301 7.28 10.31 -18.79
C ASP A 301 6.36 11.33 -19.48
N VAL A 302 5.05 11.28 -19.26
CA VAL A 302 4.09 12.09 -20.02
C VAL A 302 3.11 12.83 -19.12
N VAL A 303 2.61 13.96 -19.62
CA VAL A 303 1.47 14.68 -19.04
C VAL A 303 0.24 14.30 -19.84
N THR A 304 -0.70 13.63 -19.19
CA THR A 304 -1.88 13.04 -19.87
C THR A 304 -3.22 13.56 -19.37
N ASN A 305 -3.22 14.25 -18.23
CA ASN A 305 -4.44 14.73 -17.61
C ASN A 305 -5.07 15.90 -18.38
N GLY A 306 -6.39 15.92 -18.44
CA GLY A 306 -7.15 17.06 -18.99
C GLY A 306 -7.29 18.19 -17.97
N PHE A 307 -7.39 17.83 -16.69
CA PHE A 307 -7.24 18.74 -15.55
C PHE A 307 -5.75 18.87 -15.26
N VAL A 308 -5.18 20.00 -15.61
CA VAL A 308 -3.73 20.23 -15.70
C VAL A 308 -3.08 20.26 -14.29
N TYR A 309 -3.08 19.13 -13.57
CA TYR A 309 -2.46 18.93 -12.26
C TYR A 309 -1.91 17.50 -12.13
N GLN A 310 -0.59 17.35 -12.20
CA GLN A 310 0.12 16.08 -12.13
C GLN A 310 1.24 16.20 -11.10
N ALA A 311 1.33 15.27 -10.16
CA ALA A 311 2.30 15.35 -9.07
C ALA A 311 2.88 13.99 -8.71
N ALA A 312 4.19 13.89 -8.45
CA ALA A 312 4.72 12.62 -7.94
C ALA A 312 4.18 12.37 -6.53
N ILE A 313 4.22 13.41 -5.68
CA ILE A 313 3.64 13.41 -4.33
C ILE A 313 2.86 14.71 -4.14
N SER A 314 1.59 14.59 -3.73
CA SER A 314 0.74 15.72 -3.32
C SER A 314 0.36 15.54 -1.85
N ASP A 315 0.58 16.56 -1.03
CA ASP A 315 0.38 16.51 0.42
C ASP A 315 -0.49 17.66 0.93
N LEU A 316 -1.72 17.29 1.28
CA LEU A 316 -2.60 18.01 2.17
C LEU A 316 -2.73 17.17 3.45
N GLY A 317 -2.02 17.58 4.49
CA GLY A 317 -1.94 16.89 5.76
C GLY A 317 -1.03 17.65 6.72
N THR A 318 -0.76 17.08 7.89
CA THR A 318 0.03 17.76 8.92
C THR A 318 1.06 16.85 9.54
N GLY A 319 2.31 17.29 9.59
CA GLY A 319 3.43 16.56 10.16
C GLY A 319 3.77 15.28 9.40
N ASN A 320 3.49 15.23 8.09
CA ASN A 320 3.87 14.12 7.23
C ASN A 320 5.37 14.16 6.90
N ILE A 321 5.98 13.00 6.75
CA ILE A 321 7.41 12.82 6.50
C ILE A 321 7.58 12.35 5.05
N ILE A 322 8.19 13.17 4.20
CA ILE A 322 8.38 12.86 2.78
C ILE A 322 9.86 13.01 2.46
N HIS A 323 10.60 11.92 2.35
CA HIS A 323 12.04 11.99 2.05
C HIS A 323 12.55 10.78 1.28
N SER A 324 13.71 10.90 0.64
CA SER A 324 14.42 9.82 -0.07
C SER A 324 13.66 9.15 -1.22
N ASN A 325 12.53 9.72 -1.66
CA ASN A 325 11.85 9.22 -2.85
C ASN A 325 12.66 9.57 -4.10
N THR A 326 12.73 8.63 -5.04
CA THR A 326 13.32 8.86 -6.37
C THR A 326 12.20 9.24 -7.33
N ILE A 327 12.19 10.49 -7.78
CA ILE A 327 11.12 11.07 -8.61
C ILE A 327 11.70 11.46 -9.96
N THR A 328 11.11 10.97 -11.05
CA THR A 328 11.61 11.20 -12.41
C THR A 328 10.49 11.29 -13.46
N GLY A 329 10.83 11.77 -14.65
CA GLY A 329 9.93 11.84 -15.81
C GLY A 329 9.24 13.19 -15.97
N ALA A 330 8.97 13.59 -17.22
CA ALA A 330 8.43 14.91 -17.56
C ALA A 330 7.03 15.15 -16.95
N GLY A 331 6.30 14.08 -16.65
CA GLY A 331 5.01 14.14 -15.98
C GLY A 331 5.04 14.73 -14.57
N TYR A 332 6.21 14.74 -13.91
CA TYR A 332 6.40 15.27 -12.56
C TYR A 332 7.49 16.34 -12.49
N ASP A 333 8.00 16.78 -13.64
CA ASP A 333 9.01 17.83 -13.72
C ASP A 333 8.32 19.20 -13.80
N PRO A 334 8.48 20.09 -12.80
CA PRO A 334 7.87 21.42 -12.82
C PRO A 334 8.25 22.29 -14.02
N GLU A 335 9.34 21.99 -14.73
CA GLU A 335 9.73 22.69 -15.95
C GLU A 335 8.90 22.28 -17.17
N THR A 336 8.32 21.07 -17.15
CA THR A 336 7.51 20.55 -18.27
C THR A 336 6.23 21.36 -18.43
N LEU A 337 5.53 21.64 -17.33
CA LEU A 337 4.36 22.52 -17.33
C LEU A 337 4.24 23.28 -16.01
N PRO A 338 4.83 24.50 -15.93
CA PRO A 338 4.87 25.28 -14.71
C PRO A 338 3.48 25.56 -14.12
N GLY A 339 3.33 25.30 -12.82
CA GLY A 339 2.05 25.45 -12.08
C GLY A 339 1.06 24.31 -12.27
N ALA A 340 1.44 23.26 -13.00
CA ALA A 340 0.60 22.10 -13.27
C ALA A 340 1.30 20.76 -13.10
N THR A 341 2.62 20.73 -13.18
CA THR A 341 3.44 19.53 -12.94
C THR A 341 4.31 19.77 -11.71
N PHE A 342 4.37 18.77 -10.84
CA PHE A 342 5.05 18.90 -9.55
C PHE A 342 5.81 17.62 -9.21
N SER A 343 7.05 17.76 -8.73
CA SER A 343 7.74 16.60 -8.15
C SER A 343 7.17 16.29 -6.78
N VAL A 344 7.07 17.32 -5.93
CA VAL A 344 6.46 17.26 -4.60
C VAL A 344 5.71 18.57 -4.39
N ASP A 345 4.42 18.48 -4.11
CA ASP A 345 3.53 19.62 -3.84
C ASP A 345 2.95 19.47 -2.43
N VAL A 346 3.31 20.37 -1.53
CA VAL A 346 2.97 20.29 -0.09
C VAL A 346 2.32 21.60 0.32
N VAL A 347 1.15 21.51 0.94
CA VAL A 347 0.49 22.66 1.56
C VAL A 347 1.11 22.90 2.93
N ALA A 348 2.15 23.75 2.99
CA ALA A 348 2.93 24.04 4.20
C ALA A 348 3.04 25.54 4.51
N GLY A 349 3.36 25.85 5.76
CA GLY A 349 3.84 27.16 6.17
C GLY A 349 5.28 27.43 5.76
N ALA A 350 5.82 28.58 6.17
CA ALA A 350 7.23 28.90 5.94
C ALA A 350 8.14 27.95 6.74
N ALA A 351 9.25 27.53 6.13
CA ALA A 351 10.27 26.73 6.80
C ALA A 351 10.78 27.46 8.06
N SER A 352 10.93 26.73 9.16
CA SER A 352 11.32 27.28 10.46
C SER A 352 12.32 26.42 11.23
N THR A 353 12.54 25.17 10.81
CA THR A 353 13.45 24.25 11.50
C THR A 353 14.08 23.23 10.55
N LEU A 354 15.20 22.62 10.97
CA LEU A 354 15.80 21.46 10.32
C LEU A 354 15.66 20.24 11.23
N VAL A 355 15.08 19.17 10.70
CA VAL A 355 14.82 17.92 11.44
C VAL A 355 15.62 16.78 10.85
N PHE A 356 16.29 16.00 11.70
CA PHE A 356 17.01 14.79 11.30
C PHE A 356 16.09 13.56 11.32
N PHE A 357 16.03 12.81 10.23
CA PHE A 357 15.21 11.59 10.12
C PHE A 357 15.94 10.30 10.43
N THR A 358 17.27 10.31 10.37
CA THR A 358 18.06 9.17 10.83
C THR A 358 18.29 9.25 12.33
N PRO A 359 18.28 8.14 13.08
CA PRO A 359 18.54 8.17 14.52
C PRO A 359 19.99 8.56 14.86
N SER A 360 20.19 9.06 16.08
CA SER A 360 21.51 9.21 16.69
C SER A 360 22.22 7.86 16.77
N ARG A 361 23.53 7.82 16.56
CA ARG A 361 24.29 6.57 16.46
C ARG A 361 25.63 6.61 17.20
N ARG A 362 26.20 5.42 17.35
CA ARG A 362 27.58 5.20 17.83
C ARG A 362 28.47 4.91 16.63
N VAL A 363 29.54 5.69 16.46
CA VAL A 363 30.46 5.59 15.31
C VAL A 363 31.87 5.31 15.83
N ALA A 364 32.58 4.34 15.26
CA ALA A 364 33.98 4.14 15.60
C ALA A 364 34.87 5.26 15.03
N VAL A 365 35.95 5.63 15.72
CA VAL A 365 36.97 6.55 15.19
C VAL A 365 37.44 6.06 13.80
N GLY A 366 37.48 6.97 12.84
CA GLY A 366 37.88 6.70 11.45
C GLY A 366 36.82 6.00 10.59
N ALA A 367 35.77 5.43 11.18
CA ALA A 367 34.66 4.83 10.44
C ALA A 367 33.72 5.92 9.91
N CYS A 368 33.03 5.62 8.81
CA CYS A 368 31.94 6.47 8.34
C CYS A 368 30.76 6.38 9.29
N SER A 369 30.09 7.50 9.55
CA SER A 369 28.84 7.52 10.31
C SER A 369 27.71 6.76 9.63
N GLY A 370 27.77 6.56 8.31
CA GLY A 370 26.58 6.33 7.49
C GLY A 370 25.78 7.63 7.31
N PRO A 371 24.70 7.61 6.52
CA PRO A 371 23.97 8.81 6.14
C PRO A 371 23.27 9.44 7.34
N LEU A 372 23.38 10.76 7.47
CA LEU A 372 22.47 11.60 8.23
C LEU A 372 21.58 12.33 7.23
N ILE A 373 20.28 12.15 7.38
CA ILE A 373 19.28 12.79 6.53
C ILE A 373 18.60 13.87 7.36
N LEU A 374 18.56 15.09 6.81
CA LEU A 374 17.79 16.19 7.36
C LEU A 374 16.83 16.77 6.34
N GLN A 375 15.78 17.44 6.81
CA GLN A 375 14.80 18.14 6.01
C GLN A 375 14.40 19.47 6.66
N ALA A 376 14.17 20.47 5.83
CA ALA A 376 13.54 21.72 6.26
C ALA A 376 12.02 21.54 6.42
N GLN A 377 11.52 21.97 7.57
CA GLN A 377 10.11 21.85 7.94
C GLN A 377 9.51 23.17 8.41
N ASP A 378 8.22 23.33 8.22
CA ASP A 378 7.43 24.37 8.88
C ASP A 378 7.20 24.06 10.37
N ALA A 379 6.49 24.95 11.07
CA ALA A 379 6.22 24.82 12.49
C ALA A 379 5.31 23.64 12.85
N ASP A 380 4.56 23.11 11.87
CA ASP A 380 3.62 22.00 12.03
C ASP A 380 4.27 20.65 11.63
N GLY A 381 5.54 20.68 11.21
CA GLY A 381 6.33 19.50 10.83
C GLY A 381 6.14 19.06 9.38
N ASN A 382 5.53 19.90 8.53
CA ASN A 382 5.41 19.62 7.10
C ASN A 382 6.72 19.98 6.40
N LEU A 383 7.07 19.22 5.36
CA LEU A 383 8.12 19.58 4.42
C LEU A 383 7.86 21.00 3.90
N SER A 384 8.83 21.89 4.04
CA SER A 384 8.76 23.25 3.53
C SER A 384 10.07 23.68 2.92
N ARG A 385 10.02 24.22 1.69
CA ARG A 385 11.21 24.68 0.98
C ARG A 385 11.61 26.07 1.47
N PRO A 386 12.82 26.25 2.03
CA PRO A 386 13.31 27.56 2.41
C PRO A 386 13.72 28.40 1.19
N ALA A 387 13.82 29.72 1.40
CA ALA A 387 14.37 30.63 0.39
C ALA A 387 15.88 30.42 0.22
N GLU A 388 16.60 30.26 1.34
CA GLU A 388 18.03 29.93 1.36
C GLU A 388 18.24 28.44 1.62
N THR A 389 18.87 27.76 0.67
CA THR A 389 19.02 26.29 0.69
C THR A 389 20.42 25.81 1.05
N GLY A 390 21.41 26.70 1.06
CA GLY A 390 22.76 26.39 1.51
C GLY A 390 22.84 26.35 3.04
N LEU A 391 23.34 25.25 3.58
CA LEU A 391 23.52 25.02 5.01
C LEU A 391 24.99 24.80 5.34
N THR A 392 25.51 25.49 6.34
CA THR A 392 26.85 25.25 6.89
C THR A 392 26.84 24.04 7.81
N LEU A 393 27.80 23.15 7.65
CA LEU A 393 28.01 21.98 8.50
C LEU A 393 29.09 22.24 9.54
N THR A 394 28.76 22.05 10.82
CA THR A 394 29.72 22.19 11.94
C THR A 394 29.53 21.08 12.96
N ALA A 395 30.50 20.95 13.89
CA ALA A 395 30.44 19.99 14.98
C ALA A 395 30.93 20.62 16.29
N LEU A 396 30.31 20.23 17.41
CA LEU A 396 30.71 20.64 18.76
C LEU A 396 30.82 19.42 19.68
N GLY A 397 31.78 19.46 20.60
CA GLY A 397 31.96 18.45 21.64
C GLY A 397 33.34 17.80 21.62
N PRO A 398 33.62 16.88 22.57
CA PRO A 398 34.93 16.23 22.71
C PRO A 398 35.45 15.54 21.44
N ALA A 399 34.55 14.98 20.62
CA ALA A 399 34.91 14.32 19.37
C ALA A 399 34.94 15.24 18.13
N ALA A 400 34.64 16.54 18.26
CA ALA A 400 34.49 17.45 17.12
C ALA A 400 35.79 17.77 16.38
N ALA A 401 36.91 17.83 17.10
CA ALA A 401 38.20 18.19 16.51
C ALA A 401 38.66 17.14 15.49
N GLY A 402 38.84 17.57 14.23
CA GLY A 402 39.24 16.71 13.12
C GLY A 402 38.07 15.96 12.46
N ILE A 403 36.82 16.33 12.74
CA ILE A 403 35.68 15.83 11.98
C ILE A 403 35.75 16.32 10.54
N GLN A 404 35.42 15.42 9.62
CA GLN A 404 35.25 15.68 8.20
C GLN A 404 33.84 15.29 7.78
N PHE A 405 33.16 16.15 7.03
CA PHE A 405 31.84 15.87 6.46
C PHE A 405 31.94 15.51 4.98
N PHE A 406 30.99 14.71 4.50
CA PHE A 406 30.91 14.21 3.13
C PHE A 406 29.46 14.29 2.65
N ALA A 407 29.22 14.66 1.39
CA ALA A 407 27.89 14.83 0.81
C ALA A 407 27.20 13.51 0.37
N ASN A 408 27.75 12.36 0.76
CA ASN A 408 27.19 11.04 0.44
C ASN A 408 27.08 10.17 1.69
N ALA A 409 26.41 9.03 1.55
CA ALA A 409 26.16 8.08 2.63
C ALA A 409 27.40 7.32 3.13
N ASN A 410 28.48 7.27 2.33
CA ASN A 410 29.59 6.32 2.52
C ASN A 410 30.92 6.99 2.91
N CYS A 411 30.91 8.32 3.10
CA CYS A 411 32.09 9.12 3.38
C CYS A 411 33.19 8.95 2.31
N GLU A 412 32.78 8.96 1.05
CA GLU A 412 33.66 8.91 -0.12
C GLU A 412 33.82 10.29 -0.74
N GLY A 413 34.86 10.49 -1.56
CA GLY A 413 35.08 11.76 -2.26
C GLY A 413 35.56 12.91 -1.37
N PRO A 414 35.46 14.17 -1.86
CA PRO A 414 35.97 15.33 -1.17
C PRO A 414 35.15 15.66 0.08
N THR A 415 35.81 16.25 1.07
CA THR A 415 35.13 16.79 2.25
C THR A 415 34.34 18.03 1.89
N VAL A 416 33.19 18.22 2.53
CA VAL A 416 32.34 19.39 2.37
C VAL A 416 32.21 20.14 3.68
N THR A 417 31.91 21.44 3.60
CA THR A 417 31.53 22.29 4.74
C THR A 417 30.13 22.86 4.58
N GLU A 418 29.51 22.63 3.43
CA GLU A 418 28.19 23.11 3.06
C GLU A 418 27.36 21.94 2.53
N LEU A 419 26.05 22.04 2.72
CA LEU A 419 25.05 21.09 2.24
C LEU A 419 23.91 21.89 1.60
N ASP A 420 23.56 21.52 0.37
CA ASP A 420 22.41 22.11 -0.31
C ASP A 420 21.16 21.22 -0.14
N ILE A 421 20.02 21.87 0.10
CA ILE A 421 18.72 21.22 0.25
C ILE A 421 17.69 21.71 -0.77
N ALA A 422 18.12 22.30 -1.90
CA ALA A 422 17.25 22.88 -2.93
C ALA A 422 16.35 21.90 -3.69
N ASN A 423 16.54 20.58 -3.50
CA ASN A 423 15.77 19.59 -4.22
C ASN A 423 14.28 19.58 -3.84
N ALA A 424 13.47 19.02 -4.75
CA ALA A 424 12.38 18.10 -4.44
C ALA A 424 11.73 18.20 -3.04
N GLN A 425 12.46 17.54 -2.13
CA GLN A 425 12.03 17.10 -0.83
C GLN A 425 12.60 17.99 0.29
N ALA A 426 13.16 19.16 -0.04
CA ALA A 426 13.80 20.09 0.91
C ALA A 426 14.79 19.39 1.86
N GLN A 427 15.45 18.33 1.38
CA GLN A 427 16.26 17.44 2.20
C GLN A 427 17.74 17.51 1.85
N GLY A 428 18.60 17.11 2.78
CA GLY A 428 20.02 16.89 2.52
C GLY A 428 20.47 15.56 3.10
N THR A 429 21.48 14.94 2.48
CA THR A 429 22.16 13.77 3.02
C THR A 429 23.63 14.07 3.16
N PHE A 430 24.17 13.86 4.35
CA PHE A 430 25.60 13.97 4.59
C PHE A 430 26.06 12.91 5.58
N SER A 431 27.35 12.61 5.60
CA SER A 431 27.97 11.71 6.57
C SER A 431 29.20 12.37 7.16
N PHE A 432 29.74 11.82 8.24
CA PHE A 432 30.98 12.29 8.84
C PHE A 432 31.93 11.17 9.22
N ARG A 433 33.22 11.50 9.28
CA ARG A 433 34.25 10.70 9.97
C ARG A 433 34.84 11.53 11.09
N ALA A 434 35.05 10.90 12.25
CA ALA A 434 35.64 11.55 13.42
C ALA A 434 37.01 10.96 13.75
N ALA A 435 37.93 11.82 14.17
CA ALA A 435 39.30 11.44 14.53
C ALA A 435 39.49 11.17 16.04
N ARG A 436 38.47 11.45 16.86
CA ARG A 436 38.55 11.39 18.32
C ARG A 436 37.29 10.77 18.91
N THR A 437 37.44 10.06 20.02
CA THR A 437 36.34 9.50 20.79
C THR A 437 35.63 10.57 21.62
N GLY A 438 34.36 10.35 21.96
CA GLY A 438 33.56 11.21 22.81
C GLY A 438 32.21 11.54 22.20
N SER A 439 31.38 12.29 22.93
CA SER A 439 30.16 12.85 22.36
C SER A 439 30.49 13.90 21.30
N VAL A 440 29.61 14.02 20.31
CA VAL A 440 29.62 15.13 19.35
C VAL A 440 28.20 15.48 18.96
N SER A 441 27.89 16.76 18.91
CA SER A 441 26.71 17.27 18.24
C SER A 441 27.13 17.78 16.86
N VAL A 442 26.53 17.23 15.81
CA VAL A 442 26.67 17.76 14.45
C VAL A 442 25.55 18.75 14.18
N PHE A 443 25.86 19.83 13.49
CA PHE A 443 24.95 20.92 13.18
C PHE A 443 24.89 21.15 11.67
N ALA A 444 23.71 21.48 11.19
CA ALA A 444 23.48 22.08 9.88
C ALA A 444 22.70 23.37 10.12
N TRP A 445 23.15 24.49 9.55
CA TRP A 445 22.52 25.79 9.82
C TRP A 445 22.82 26.84 8.76
N ASN A 446 21.94 27.83 8.66
CA ASN A 446 22.15 29.12 8.00
C ASN A 446 21.53 30.22 8.88
N GLU A 447 21.27 31.42 8.33
CA GLU A 447 20.70 32.52 9.12
C GLU A 447 19.27 32.24 9.62
N ASP A 448 18.48 31.48 8.86
CA ASP A 448 17.04 31.25 9.12
C ASP A 448 16.76 29.90 9.78
N LEU A 449 17.60 28.91 9.51
CA LEU A 449 17.36 27.51 9.85
C LEU A 449 18.56 26.93 10.61
N ALA A 450 18.26 26.12 11.62
CA ALA A 450 19.29 25.36 12.32
C ALA A 450 18.73 24.01 12.77
N GLY A 451 19.58 22.99 12.74
CA GLY A 451 19.31 21.67 13.27
C GLY A 451 20.57 21.08 13.87
N ALA A 452 20.41 20.29 14.94
CA ALA A 452 21.52 19.61 15.59
C ALA A 452 21.14 18.18 15.95
N GLN A 453 22.07 17.24 15.81
CA GLN A 453 21.90 15.87 16.28
C GLN A 453 23.12 15.40 17.07
N SER A 454 22.88 14.85 18.25
CA SER A 454 23.91 14.23 19.08
C SER A 454 24.30 12.85 18.55
N GLN A 455 25.59 12.56 18.60
CA GLN A 455 26.22 11.30 18.22
C GLN A 455 27.26 10.92 19.29
N VAL A 456 27.70 9.67 19.28
CA VAL A 456 28.77 9.20 20.15
C VAL A 456 29.86 8.54 19.31
N VAL A 457 31.09 9.02 19.43
CA VAL A 457 32.25 8.42 18.78
C VAL A 457 32.97 7.50 19.77
N THR A 458 33.08 6.22 19.44
CA THR A 458 33.73 5.20 20.27
C THR A 458 35.11 4.85 19.73
N ALA A 459 35.97 4.27 20.57
CA ALA A 459 37.18 3.63 20.06
C ALA A 459 36.77 2.53 19.06
N GLY A 460 37.56 2.36 17.99
CA GLY A 460 37.40 1.19 17.13
C GLY A 460 37.58 -0.09 17.94
N LEU A 461 36.90 -1.17 17.55
CA LEU A 461 37.26 -2.49 18.06
C LEU A 461 38.72 -2.71 17.70
N ALA A 462 39.59 -2.78 18.70
CA ALA A 462 40.94 -3.25 18.46
C ALA A 462 40.80 -4.68 17.95
N ASP A 463 41.33 -4.98 16.76
CA ASP A 463 41.64 -6.36 16.40
C ASP A 463 42.54 -6.89 17.51
N GLY A 464 41.96 -7.67 18.43
CA GLY A 464 42.72 -8.34 19.45
C GLY A 464 43.75 -9.23 18.75
N PRO A 465 44.99 -9.36 19.27
CA PRO A 465 45.96 -10.24 18.66
C PRO A 465 45.33 -11.64 18.56
N HIS A 466 45.20 -12.16 17.34
CA HIS A 466 44.89 -13.57 17.11
C HIS A 466 45.95 -14.41 17.84
N THR A 467 45.64 -14.86 19.05
CA THR A 467 46.42 -15.89 19.71
C THR A 467 46.13 -17.19 18.98
N ALA A 468 47.05 -17.58 18.11
CA ALA A 468 47.04 -18.91 17.51
C ALA A 468 47.02 -19.96 18.65
N PRO A 469 46.22 -21.05 18.52
CA PRO A 469 46.17 -22.07 19.55
C PRO A 469 47.54 -22.79 19.63
N PRO A 470 48.03 -23.12 20.83
CA PRO A 470 49.27 -23.87 20.97
C PRO A 470 49.10 -25.27 20.38
N ARG A 471 50.16 -25.72 19.67
CA ARG A 471 50.24 -27.02 19.00
C ARG A 471 50.20 -28.19 19.97
#